data_AF-V4NJ48-F1
#
_entry.id   AF-V4NJ48-F1
#
_cell.length_a   1.000
_cell.length_b   1.000
_cell.length_c   1.000
_cell.angle_alpha   90.00
_cell.angle_beta   90.00
_cell.angle_gamma   90.00
#
_symmetry.space_group_name_H-M   'P 1'
#
loop_
_entity.id
_entity.type
_entity.pdbx_description
1 polymer ?
#
loop_
_entity_poly.entity_id
_entity_poly.type
_entity_poly.pdbx_seq_one_letter_code
_entity_poly.pdbx_strand_id
1 'polypeptide(L)'
;MALALSLIVGLNPVEVWRETMDNRKVLKILDKPGGNERVLILRRADGAFSYALQWRQDGEWSKIGFDVGIYDSADTAETEAMQRVAWLKAGFH
;
A
#
# COMPACT_ATOMS: atom_id res chain seq x y z
N MET A 1 -20.03 23.93 -10.45
CA MET A 1 -19.00 24.63 -11.23
C MET A 1 -17.65 24.11 -10.76
N ALA A 2 -17.15 23.06 -11.41
CA ALA A 2 -15.81 22.50 -11.20
C ALA A 2 -15.15 22.45 -12.57
N LEU A 3 -14.15 23.30 -12.77
CA LEU A 3 -13.41 23.42 -14.02
C LEU A 3 -12.49 22.20 -14.15
N ALA A 4 -12.83 21.29 -15.08
CA ALA A 4 -11.92 20.26 -15.55
C ALA A 4 -10.88 20.93 -16.45
N LEU A 5 -9.68 21.16 -15.91
CA LEU A 5 -8.50 21.45 -16.73
C LEU A 5 -8.05 20.14 -17.39
N SER A 6 -8.61 19.88 -18.57
CA SER A 6 -8.09 18.90 -19.51
C SER A 6 -6.97 19.54 -20.31
N LEU A 7 -5.74 19.08 -20.15
CA LEU A 7 -4.77 19.11 -21.24
C LEU A 7 -3.66 18.08 -20.99
N ILE A 8 -3.27 17.41 -22.08
CA ILE A 8 -2.03 16.65 -22.33
C ILE A 8 -2.21 15.11 -22.39
N VAL A 9 -2.23 14.65 -23.65
CA VAL A 9 -1.79 13.33 -24.17
C VAL A 9 -2.72 12.13 -23.93
N GLY A 10 -3.48 11.79 -24.99
CA GLY A 10 -3.50 10.44 -25.58
C GLY A 10 -3.88 9.21 -24.73
N LEU A 11 -4.37 9.38 -23.50
CA LEU A 11 -4.75 8.27 -22.64
C LEU A 11 -6.26 8.03 -22.72
N ASN A 12 -6.62 6.79 -23.01
CA ASN A 12 -7.98 6.30 -23.07
C ASN A 12 -8.70 6.61 -21.74
N PRO A 13 -9.83 7.35 -21.72
CA PRO A 13 -10.45 7.84 -20.49
C PRO A 13 -10.99 6.73 -19.58
N VAL A 14 -10.92 5.46 -19.97
CA VAL A 14 -11.34 4.32 -19.14
C VAL A 14 -10.19 3.78 -18.28
N GLU A 15 -8.93 4.03 -18.64
CA GLU A 15 -7.75 3.56 -17.90
C GLU A 15 -7.33 4.53 -16.78
N VAL A 16 -7.76 5.79 -16.86
CA VAL A 16 -7.34 6.87 -15.94
C VAL A 16 -8.04 6.80 -14.56
N TRP A 17 -9.13 6.03 -14.42
CA TRP A 17 -9.93 5.99 -13.18
C TRP A 17 -9.60 4.85 -12.21
N ARG A 18 -8.71 3.92 -12.56
CA ARG A 18 -8.34 2.81 -11.64
C ARG A 18 -7.21 3.16 -10.67
N GLU A 19 -6.41 4.17 -10.99
CA GLU A 19 -5.29 4.61 -10.15
C GLU A 19 -5.69 5.74 -9.18
N THR A 20 -6.88 6.32 -9.35
CA THR A 20 -7.34 7.53 -8.64
C THR A 20 -8.15 7.27 -7.36
N MET A 21 -8.43 6.01 -6.99
CA MET A 21 -9.26 5.70 -5.81
C MET A 21 -8.47 5.20 -4.59
N ASP A 22 -7.16 5.04 -4.72
CA ASP A 22 -6.28 4.75 -3.59
C ASP A 22 -5.43 5.98 -3.26
N ASN A 23 -5.97 6.92 -2.50
CA ASN A 23 -5.23 8.10 -2.01
C ASN A 23 -4.18 7.73 -0.93
N ARG A 24 -3.75 6.47 -0.87
CA ARG A 24 -2.71 6.00 0.04
C ARG A 24 -1.38 6.02 -0.71
N LYS A 25 -0.36 6.63 -0.12
CA LYS A 25 1.00 6.65 -0.65
C LYS A 25 1.82 5.54 -0.01
N VAL A 26 2.40 4.66 -0.82
CA VAL A 26 3.37 3.67 -0.33
C VAL A 26 4.67 4.38 0.07
N LEU A 27 5.09 4.18 1.31
CA LEU A 27 6.32 4.73 1.88
C LEU A 27 7.45 3.70 1.90
N LYS A 28 7.11 2.44 2.21
CA LYS A 28 8.07 1.34 2.35
C LYS A 28 7.41 0.03 1.96
N ILE A 29 8.21 -0.89 1.44
CA ILE A 29 7.79 -2.26 1.11
C ILE A 29 8.73 -3.21 1.85
N LEU A 30 8.16 -4.19 2.54
CA LEU A 30 8.88 -5.29 3.17
C LEU A 30 8.46 -6.58 2.46
N ASP A 31 9.36 -7.16 1.69
CA ASP A 31 9.10 -8.41 0.96
C ASP A 31 9.46 -9.63 1.80
N LYS A 32 8.61 -10.65 1.77
CA LYS A 32 8.90 -11.92 2.42
C LYS A 32 10.02 -12.64 1.64
N PRO A 33 11.01 -13.22 2.33
CA PRO A 33 11.95 -14.16 1.72
C PRO A 33 11.17 -15.35 1.13
N GLY A 34 11.03 -15.40 -0.20
CA GLY A 34 10.14 -16.33 -0.91
C GLY A 34 9.19 -15.65 -1.90
N GLY A 35 9.02 -14.33 -1.81
CA GLY A 35 8.44 -13.49 -2.87
C GLY A 35 6.94 -13.67 -3.11
N ASN A 36 6.22 -14.34 -2.20
CA ASN A 36 4.78 -14.57 -2.30
C ASN A 36 3.94 -13.63 -1.42
N GLU A 37 4.56 -12.89 -0.50
CA GLU A 37 3.90 -11.95 0.40
C GLU A 37 4.75 -10.69 0.55
N ARG A 38 4.10 -9.54 0.71
CA ARG A 38 4.77 -8.31 1.11
C ARG A 38 3.88 -7.46 2.00
N VAL A 39 4.51 -6.66 2.85
CA VAL A 39 3.86 -5.62 3.65
C VAL A 39 4.17 -4.28 3.02
N LEU A 40 3.14 -3.44 2.86
CA LEU A 40 3.28 -2.06 2.46
C LEU A 40 3.07 -1.16 3.68
N ILE A 41 4.00 -0.25 3.94
CA ILE A 41 3.80 0.85 4.88
C ILE A 41 3.23 2.03 4.08
N LEU A 42 2.11 2.57 4.54
CA LEU A 42 1.26 3.50 3.79
C LEU A 42 1.09 4.80 4.56
N ARG A 43 1.07 5.93 3.85
CA ARG A 43 0.50 7.20 4.31
C ARG A 43 -0.88 7.37 3.70
N ARG A 44 -1.88 7.54 4.54
CA ARG A 44 -3.29 7.74 4.15
C ARG A 44 -3.54 9.19 3.71
N ALA A 45 -4.68 9.39 3.06
CA ALA A 45 -5.14 10.72 2.60
C ALA A 45 -5.40 11.70 3.77
N ASP A 46 -5.82 11.17 4.92
CA ASP A 46 -6.04 11.92 6.16
C ASP A 46 -4.73 12.30 6.88
N GLY A 47 -3.58 11.91 6.34
CA GLY A 47 -2.27 12.19 6.89
C GLY A 47 -1.77 11.16 7.91
N ALA A 48 -2.63 10.23 8.34
CA ALA A 48 -2.24 9.14 9.24
C ALA A 48 -1.47 8.04 8.50
N PHE A 49 -0.90 7.11 9.26
CA PHE A 49 -0.10 6.01 8.74
C PHE A 49 -0.80 4.67 8.98
N SER A 50 -0.55 3.70 8.10
CA SER A 50 -1.11 2.36 8.18
C SER A 50 -0.12 1.38 7.56
N TYR A 51 -0.40 0.08 7.68
CA TYR A 51 0.19 -0.92 6.82
C TYR A 51 -0.89 -1.79 6.17
N ALA A 52 -0.57 -2.38 5.02
CA ALA A 52 -1.42 -3.32 4.32
C ALA A 52 -0.61 -4.52 3.83
N LEU A 53 -1.28 -5.65 3.68
CA LEU A 53 -0.69 -6.88 3.12
C LEU A 53 -1.04 -7.00 1.64
N GLN A 54 -0.10 -7.54 0.88
CA GLN A 54 -0.31 -7.99 -0.48
C GLN A 54 0.26 -9.39 -0.67
N TRP A 55 -0.47 -10.18 -1.45
CA TRP A 55 -0.10 -11.53 -1.80
C TRP A 55 0.18 -11.61 -3.28
N ARG A 56 1.14 -12.45 -3.65
CA ARG A 56 1.42 -12.76 -5.05
C ARG A 56 0.67 -14.03 -5.44
N GLN A 57 -0.12 -13.96 -6.51
CA GLN A 57 -0.79 -15.09 -7.13
C GLN A 57 -0.51 -15.05 -8.63
N ASP A 58 -0.14 -16.20 -9.21
CA ASP A 58 0.16 -16.34 -10.65
C ASP A 58 1.17 -15.33 -11.20
N GLY A 59 2.14 -14.92 -10.37
CA GLY A 59 3.19 -13.97 -10.75
C GLY A 59 2.79 -12.50 -10.61
N GLU A 60 1.53 -12.20 -10.30
CA GLU A 60 1.01 -10.84 -10.12
C GLU A 60 0.73 -10.53 -8.64
N TRP A 61 0.89 -9.26 -8.26
CA TRP A 61 0.53 -8.79 -6.92
C TRP A 61 -0.97 -8.53 -6.84
N SER A 62 -1.60 -8.99 -5.76
CA SER A 62 -2.98 -8.64 -5.44
C SER A 62 -3.13 -7.13 -5.30
N LYS A 63 -4.36 -6.62 -5.38
CA LYS A 63 -4.66 -5.23 -4.97
C LYS A 63 -4.19 -4.98 -3.54
N ILE A 64 -3.87 -3.72 -3.24
CA ILE A 64 -3.54 -3.30 -1.87
C ILE A 64 -4.73 -3.66 -0.98
N GLY A 65 -4.48 -4.48 0.05
CA GLY A 65 -5.51 -4.90 0.99
C GLY A 65 -6.04 -3.77 1.86
N PHE A 66 -6.80 -4.16 2.88
CA PHE A 66 -7.29 -3.24 3.90
C PHE A 66 -6.15 -2.69 4.76
N ASP A 67 -6.34 -1.47 5.25
CA ASP A 67 -5.49 -0.86 6.26
C ASP A 67 -5.63 -1.63 7.57
N VAL A 68 -4.51 -2.11 8.12
CA VAL A 68 -4.48 -2.97 9.33
C VAL A 68 -4.22 -2.14 10.59
N GLY A 69 -4.54 -0.84 10.54
CA GLY A 69 -4.48 0.07 11.67
C GLY A 69 -4.35 1.53 11.25
N ILE A 70 -4.45 2.43 12.22
CA ILE A 70 -4.22 3.87 12.02
C ILE A 70 -3.20 4.27 13.08
N TYR A 71 -2.07 4.80 12.62
CA TYR A 71 -0.92 5.14 13.44
C TYR A 71 -0.51 6.59 13.20
N ASP A 72 0.17 7.13 14.20
CA ASP A 72 0.71 8.48 14.24
C ASP A 72 1.97 8.65 13.38
N SER A 73 2.71 7.57 13.14
CA SER A 73 3.96 7.60 12.38
C SER A 73 4.17 6.36 11.50
N ALA A 74 5.04 6.48 10.50
CA ALA A 74 5.45 5.37 9.65
C ALA A 74 6.23 4.31 10.44
N ASP A 75 7.08 4.72 11.38
CA ASP A 75 7.85 3.83 12.26
C ASP A 75 6.93 3.00 13.18
N THR A 76 5.88 3.61 13.74
CA THR A 76 4.86 2.89 14.52
C THR A 76 4.15 1.85 13.64
N ALA A 77 3.73 2.25 12.43
CA ALA A 77 3.07 1.34 11.49
C ALA A 77 3.97 0.16 11.09
N GLU A 78 5.26 0.41 10.87
CA GLU A 78 6.25 -0.62 10.57
C GLU A 78 6.48 -1.55 11.76
N THR A 79 6.65 -1.00 12.96
CA THR A 79 6.84 -1.79 14.19
C THR A 79 5.63 -2.70 14.44
N GLU A 80 4.41 -2.17 14.30
CA GLU A 80 3.18 -2.96 14.45
C GLU A 80 3.06 -4.05 13.37
N ALA A 81 3.47 -3.75 12.13
CA ALA A 81 3.54 -4.76 11.09
C ALA A 81 4.54 -5.87 11.43
N MET A 82 5.74 -5.52 11.93
CA MET A 82 6.74 -6.48 12.35
C MET A 82 6.26 -7.38 13.50
N GLN A 83 5.47 -6.84 14.43
CA GLN A 83 4.93 -7.60 15.56
C GLN A 83 3.75 -8.51 15.18
N ARG A 84 2.93 -8.12 14.19
CA ARG A 84 1.70 -8.83 13.82
C ARG A 84 1.87 -9.80 12.65
N VAL A 85 2.79 -9.54 11.74
CA VAL A 85 3.01 -10.38 10.57
C VAL A 85 4.00 -11.49 10.91
N ALA A 86 3.52 -12.73 10.94
CA ALA A 86 4.26 -13.88 11.49
C ALA A 86 5.66 -14.07 10.90
N TRP A 87 5.83 -13.88 9.58
CA TRP A 87 7.11 -14.06 8.92
C TRP A 87 8.09 -12.89 9.15
N LEU A 88 7.59 -11.68 9.43
CA LEU A 88 8.44 -10.57 9.87
C LEU A 88 8.91 -10.81 11.31
N LYS A 89 8.01 -11.30 12.16
CA LYS A 89 8.32 -11.63 13.56
C LYS A 89 9.36 -12.75 13.68
N ALA A 90 9.25 -13.78 12.84
CA ALA A 90 10.15 -14.93 12.85
C ALA A 90 11.57 -14.63 12.33
N GLY A 91 11.78 -13.52 11.62
CA GLY A 91 13.10 -13.09 11.15
C GLY A 91 13.98 -12.45 12.23
N PHE A 92 13.44 -12.19 13.42
CA PHE A 92 14.16 -11.66 14.58
C PHE A 92 14.34 -12.75 15.65
N HIS A 93 15.16 -13.76 15.37
CA HIS A 93 15.63 -14.75 16.35
C HIS A 93 17.09 -15.12 16.07
#